data_AF-A0A517YNT3-F1
#
_entry.id   AF-A0A517YNT3-F1
#
_cell.length_a   1.000
_cell.length_b   1.000
_cell.length_c   1.000
_cell.angle_alpha   90.00
_cell.angle_beta   90.00
_cell.angle_gamma   90.00
#
_symmetry.space_group_name_H-M   'P 1'
#
loop_
_entity.id
_entity.type
_entity.pdbx_description
1 polymer ?
#
loop_
_entity_poly.entity_id
_entity_poly.type
_entity_poly.pdbx_seq_one_letter_code
_entity_poly.pdbx_strand_id
1 'polypeptide(L)'
;MSAPDITCRLYTSAMLAELASVDVWRVRNWHRRGWLRASEQQHRVSYFEFAEVAVARQLAQLHRAGASPRQIQEQLAGLERAAPNVSRPIAELGIVLDGRKILLRRDADLIEPSGQKRFEFESDRADDEAPQTILSPAQFLAAGNANSTPASALLAWSLELDEEGDLVGAMEMLRAALAANGPSAEWSFQLAEMLYRQGDLPAARERYYVAIELDEDFVEARANLGCVLAELGQRELAVAALEGAIMHHPGYADAHYHLARLLDETGDGSQAETHWQRFVELAPDSPWAEEALQRLEAAST
;
A
#
# COMPACT_ATOMS: atom_id res chain seq x y z
N MET A 1 39.18 5.08 10.02
CA MET A 1 38.28 4.96 11.20
C MET A 1 36.96 5.55 10.80
N SER A 2 36.08 4.75 10.21
CA SER A 2 34.71 5.17 9.89
C SER A 2 33.84 4.75 11.07
N ALA A 3 33.06 5.69 11.60
CA ALA A 3 32.10 5.42 12.67
C ALA A 3 31.06 4.38 12.19
N PRO A 4 30.74 3.34 12.98
CA PRO A 4 29.56 2.53 12.74
C PRO A 4 28.32 3.20 13.34
N ASP A 5 27.14 2.79 12.82
CA ASP A 5 25.80 3.03 13.34
C ASP A 5 25.23 4.46 13.32
N ILE A 6 24.67 4.82 12.16
CA ILE A 6 23.28 5.29 12.15
C ILE A 6 22.53 4.14 11.47
N THR A 7 21.93 3.24 12.25
CA THR A 7 21.05 2.19 11.72
C THR A 7 19.91 2.91 11.01
N CYS A 8 19.96 2.96 9.68
CA CYS A 8 18.85 3.50 8.90
C CYS A 8 17.71 2.49 9.02
N ARG A 9 16.73 2.79 9.89
CA ARG A 9 15.60 1.92 10.16
C ARG A 9 14.53 2.19 9.11
N LEU A 10 14.43 1.27 8.17
CA LEU A 10 13.52 1.36 7.04
C LEU A 10 12.31 0.47 7.27
N TYR A 11 11.16 0.93 6.79
CA TYR A 11 9.88 0.25 6.90
C TYR A 11 9.42 -0.23 5.53
N THR A 12 8.88 -1.44 5.45
CA THR A 12 8.18 -1.91 4.24
C THR A 12 6.77 -1.30 4.17
N SER A 13 6.11 -1.43 3.02
CA SER A 13 4.71 -1.05 2.88
C SER A 13 3.81 -1.71 3.93
N ALA A 14 4.08 -2.98 4.27
CA ALA A 14 3.30 -3.73 5.25
C ALA A 14 3.49 -3.19 6.66
N MET A 15 4.73 -2.87 7.05
CA MET A 15 5.02 -2.26 8.35
C MET A 15 4.36 -0.88 8.50
N LEU A 16 4.42 -0.03 7.46
CA LEU A 16 3.73 1.27 7.47
C LEU A 16 2.22 1.12 7.61
N ALA A 17 1.65 0.11 6.94
CA ALA A 17 0.22 -0.15 6.96
C ALA A 17 -0.25 -0.51 8.38
N GLU A 18 0.46 -1.41 9.05
CA GLU A 18 0.21 -1.78 10.44
C GLU A 18 0.35 -0.56 11.39
N LEU A 19 1.44 0.21 11.27
CA LEU A 19 1.70 1.39 12.10
C LEU A 19 0.68 2.53 11.91
N ALA A 20 0.03 2.59 10.74
CA ALA A 20 -1.02 3.55 10.41
C ALA A 20 -2.44 2.97 10.55
N SER A 21 -2.57 1.69 10.91
CA SER A 21 -3.83 0.95 11.03
C SER A 21 -4.69 1.03 9.76
N VAL A 22 -4.08 0.74 8.62
CA VAL A 22 -4.71 0.67 7.30
C VAL A 22 -4.25 -0.58 6.56
N ASP A 23 -4.96 -0.97 5.51
CA ASP A 23 -4.52 -2.08 4.67
C ASP A 23 -3.25 -1.75 3.87
N VAL A 24 -2.41 -2.76 3.60
CA VAL A 24 -1.16 -2.60 2.85
C VAL A 24 -1.34 -2.08 1.42
N TRP A 25 -2.41 -2.50 0.73
CA TRP A 25 -2.70 -2.05 -0.63
C TRP A 25 -2.84 -0.52 -0.69
N ARG A 26 -3.31 0.09 0.40
CA ARG A 26 -3.57 1.51 0.53
C ARG A 26 -2.28 2.31 0.62
N VAL A 27 -1.32 1.81 1.39
CA VAL A 27 0.04 2.35 1.46
C VAL A 27 0.72 2.26 0.09
N ARG A 28 0.61 1.09 -0.58
CA ARG A 28 1.12 0.92 -1.95
C ARG A 28 0.45 1.93 -2.91
N ASN A 29 -0.84 2.19 -2.75
CA ASN A 29 -1.58 3.15 -3.58
C ASN A 29 -1.15 4.61 -3.35
N TRP A 30 -0.92 4.99 -2.08
CA TRP A 30 -0.39 6.30 -1.72
C TRP A 30 1.02 6.50 -2.27
N HIS A 31 1.87 5.46 -2.22
CA HIS A 31 3.19 5.49 -2.85
C HIS A 31 3.11 5.65 -4.38
N ARG A 32 2.22 4.91 -5.07
CA ARG A 32 2.02 5.06 -6.54
C ARG A 32 1.56 6.47 -6.95
N ARG A 33 0.81 7.16 -6.08
CA ARG A 33 0.40 8.57 -6.27
C ARG A 33 1.49 9.58 -5.93
N GLY A 34 2.60 9.13 -5.33
CA GLY A 34 3.68 9.98 -4.84
C GLY A 34 3.37 10.70 -3.52
N TRP A 35 2.30 10.30 -2.81
CA TRP A 35 1.95 10.85 -1.49
C TRP A 35 2.85 10.31 -0.38
N LEU A 36 3.30 9.07 -0.53
CA LEU A 36 4.40 8.50 0.22
C LEU A 36 5.63 8.40 -0.68
N ARG A 37 6.81 8.60 -0.10
CA ARG A 37 8.09 8.54 -0.84
C ARG A 37 8.98 7.47 -0.27
N ALA A 38 9.27 6.45 -1.07
CA ALA A 38 10.26 5.45 -0.73
C ALA A 38 11.66 6.10 -0.74
N SER A 39 12.47 5.81 0.28
CA SER A 39 13.87 6.23 0.34
C SER A 39 14.76 5.37 -0.56
N GLU A 40 14.39 4.10 -0.71
CA GLU A 40 15.06 3.15 -1.58
C GLU A 40 14.10 2.07 -2.08
N GLN A 41 14.51 1.40 -3.16
CA GLN A 41 13.80 0.25 -3.70
C GLN A 41 14.81 -0.85 -4.01
N GLN A 42 14.57 -2.05 -3.48
CA GLN A 42 15.41 -3.23 -3.71
C GLN A 42 14.51 -4.40 -4.09
N HIS A 43 14.80 -5.08 -5.20
CA HIS A 43 13.99 -6.21 -5.71
C HIS A 43 12.47 -5.89 -5.73
N ARG A 44 12.14 -4.69 -6.24
CA ARG A 44 10.80 -4.08 -6.28
C ARG A 44 10.15 -3.75 -4.94
N VAL A 45 10.70 -4.18 -3.82
CA VAL A 45 10.22 -3.79 -2.48
C VAL A 45 10.59 -2.34 -2.22
N SER A 46 9.60 -1.51 -1.91
CA SER A 46 9.78 -0.13 -1.50
C SER A 46 10.01 -0.02 0.01
N TYR A 47 11.04 0.72 0.37
CA TYR A 47 11.42 0.98 1.75
C TYR A 47 11.24 2.46 2.09
N PHE A 48 10.73 2.74 3.28
CA PHE A 48 10.34 4.07 3.72
C PHE A 48 11.05 4.45 5.01
N GLU A 49 11.44 5.70 5.13
CA GLU A 49 11.96 6.24 6.39
C GLU A 49 10.84 6.41 7.43
N PHE A 50 11.21 6.45 8.71
CA PHE A 50 10.27 6.67 9.81
C PHE A 50 9.35 7.90 9.63
N ALA A 51 9.84 8.96 8.97
CA ALA A 51 9.05 10.16 8.71
C ALA A 51 7.78 9.89 7.88
N GLU A 52 7.76 8.83 7.07
CA GLU A 52 6.60 8.42 6.27
C GLU A 52 5.48 7.81 7.13
N VAL A 53 5.78 7.33 8.35
CA VAL A 53 4.76 6.83 9.29
C VAL A 53 3.78 7.93 9.67
N ALA A 54 4.27 9.15 9.93
CA ALA A 54 3.42 10.29 10.27
C ALA A 54 2.50 10.68 9.10
N VAL A 55 3.05 10.67 7.88
CA VAL A 55 2.30 10.93 6.64
C VAL A 55 1.21 9.89 6.44
N ALA A 56 1.55 8.60 6.58
CA ALA A 56 0.60 7.49 6.46
C ALA A 56 -0.55 7.61 7.49
N ARG A 57 -0.25 7.95 8.75
CA ARG A 57 -1.27 8.17 9.79
C ARG A 57 -2.19 9.33 9.48
N GLN A 58 -1.66 10.41 8.92
CA GLN A 58 -2.45 11.57 8.52
C GLN A 58 -3.37 11.24 7.34
N LEU A 59 -2.86 10.55 6.32
CA LEU A 59 -3.68 10.05 5.21
C LEU A 59 -4.77 9.08 5.70
N ALA A 60 -4.45 8.20 6.64
CA ALA A 60 -5.41 7.32 7.28
C ALA A 60 -6.51 8.09 8.03
N GLN A 61 -6.16 9.16 8.74
CA GLN A 61 -7.12 10.03 9.43
C GLN A 61 -8.06 10.73 8.44
N LEU A 62 -7.50 11.29 7.35
CA LEU A 62 -8.29 11.95 6.31
C LEU A 62 -9.31 10.98 5.70
N HIS A 63 -8.86 9.77 5.41
CA HIS A 63 -9.76 8.75 4.89
C HIS A 63 -10.85 8.35 5.88
N ARG A 64 -10.52 8.09 7.16
CA ARG A 64 -11.51 7.73 8.18
C ARG A 64 -12.59 8.79 8.37
N ALA A 65 -12.27 10.04 8.06
CA ALA A 65 -13.22 11.13 8.08
C ALA A 65 -14.02 11.30 6.77
N GLY A 66 -13.87 10.39 5.82
CA GLY A 66 -14.64 10.36 4.58
C GLY A 66 -14.08 11.20 3.44
N ALA A 67 -12.84 11.70 3.55
CA ALA A 67 -12.22 12.40 2.42
C ALA A 67 -11.93 11.40 1.28
N SER A 68 -12.45 11.69 0.09
CA SER A 68 -12.15 10.91 -1.10
C SER A 68 -10.71 11.17 -1.58
N PRO A 69 -10.06 10.21 -2.24
CA PRO A 69 -8.72 10.39 -2.79
C PRO A 69 -8.61 11.59 -3.73
N ARG A 70 -9.64 11.83 -4.54
CA ARG A 70 -9.74 12.99 -5.42
C ARG A 70 -9.75 14.30 -4.63
N GLN A 71 -10.53 14.37 -3.54
CA GLN A 71 -10.55 15.54 -2.66
C GLN A 71 -9.17 15.79 -2.02
N ILE A 72 -8.49 14.72 -1.58
CA ILE A 72 -7.13 14.81 -1.03
C ILE A 72 -6.16 15.35 -2.11
N GLN A 73 -6.20 14.81 -3.34
CA GLN A 73 -5.35 15.24 -4.45
C GLN A 73 -5.58 16.71 -4.83
N GLU A 74 -6.83 17.12 -5.01
CA GLU A 74 -7.20 18.49 -5.40
C GLU A 74 -6.70 19.51 -4.38
N GLN A 75 -6.76 19.15 -3.09
CA GLN A 75 -6.28 20.01 -2.04
C GLN A 75 -4.77 20.04 -1.94
N LEU A 76 -4.07 18.91 -2.04
CA LEU A 76 -2.61 18.90 -2.11
C LEU A 76 -2.10 19.79 -3.25
N ALA A 77 -2.74 19.72 -4.42
CA ALA A 77 -2.44 20.62 -5.54
C ALA A 77 -2.79 22.10 -5.25
N GLY A 78 -3.79 22.38 -4.42
CA GLY A 78 -4.08 23.72 -3.89
C GLY A 78 -2.99 24.23 -2.95
N LEU A 79 -2.49 23.36 -2.07
CA LEU A 79 -1.41 23.65 -1.13
C LEU A 79 -0.09 23.96 -1.81
N GLU A 80 0.28 23.16 -2.81
CA GLU A 80 1.48 23.40 -3.62
C GLU A 80 1.41 24.77 -4.32
N ARG A 81 0.22 25.19 -4.78
CA ARG A 81 0.02 26.51 -5.37
C ARG A 81 0.11 27.65 -4.35
N ALA A 82 -0.47 27.45 -3.16
CA ALA A 82 -0.50 28.48 -2.11
C ALA A 82 0.83 28.63 -1.36
N ALA A 83 1.63 27.56 -1.28
CA ALA A 83 2.90 27.52 -0.57
C ALA A 83 3.95 26.69 -1.34
N PRO A 84 4.50 27.22 -2.45
CA PRO A 84 5.41 26.47 -3.35
C PRO A 84 6.75 26.06 -2.71
N ASN A 85 7.07 26.57 -1.52
CA ASN A 85 8.27 26.21 -0.77
C ASN A 85 8.07 25.04 0.20
N VAL A 86 6.83 24.55 0.36
CA VAL A 86 6.54 23.40 1.22
C VAL A 86 6.83 22.13 0.45
N SER A 87 7.94 21.48 0.76
CA SER A 87 8.38 20.28 0.04
C SER A 87 7.58 19.04 0.43
N ARG A 88 6.96 19.01 1.63
CA ARG A 88 6.15 17.89 2.12
C ARG A 88 4.82 18.39 2.74
N PRO A 89 3.82 18.74 1.92
CA PRO A 89 2.57 19.34 2.39
C PRO A 89 1.82 18.50 3.41
N ILE A 90 1.87 17.16 3.30
CA ILE A 90 1.23 16.26 4.27
C ILE A 90 2.03 16.20 5.57
N ALA A 91 3.36 16.11 5.51
CA ALA A 91 4.20 15.94 6.71
C ALA A 91 4.36 17.24 7.52
N GLU A 92 4.38 18.39 6.85
CA GLU A 92 4.73 19.69 7.44
C GLU A 92 3.51 20.48 7.93
N LEU A 93 2.31 20.14 7.47
CA LEU A 93 1.11 20.91 7.79
C LEU A 93 0.15 20.06 8.62
N GLY A 94 -0.23 20.58 9.79
CA GLY A 94 -1.21 19.95 10.66
C GLY A 94 -2.58 20.01 10.00
N ILE A 95 -2.90 19.04 9.16
CA ILE A 95 -4.16 19.02 8.45
C ILE A 95 -5.30 18.72 9.44
N VAL A 96 -6.24 19.65 9.58
CA VAL A 96 -7.42 19.55 10.44
C VAL A 96 -8.66 19.52 9.57
N LEU A 97 -9.58 18.61 9.85
CA LEU A 97 -10.86 18.54 9.14
C LEU A 97 -11.92 19.35 9.86
N ASP A 98 -12.62 20.21 9.12
CA ASP A 98 -13.84 20.88 9.57
C ASP A 98 -14.98 20.62 8.57
N GLY A 99 -15.88 19.70 8.94
CA GLY A 99 -16.95 19.23 8.07
C GLY A 99 -16.42 18.49 6.84
N ARG A 100 -16.70 19.01 5.64
CA ARG A 100 -16.21 18.48 4.34
C ARG A 100 -14.94 19.18 3.85
N LYS A 101 -14.41 20.14 4.60
CA LYS A 101 -13.25 20.95 4.23
C LYS A 101 -12.04 20.48 5.03
N ILE A 102 -10.92 20.35 4.33
CA ILE A 102 -9.64 20.04 4.94
C ILE A 102 -8.90 21.37 5.09
N LEU A 103 -8.50 21.71 6.31
CA LEU A 103 -7.85 22.95 6.69
C LEU A 103 -6.41 22.68 7.10
N LEU A 104 -5.54 23.64 6.87
CA LEU A 104 -4.16 23.63 7.34
C LEU A 104 -4.08 24.33 8.68
N ARG A 105 -3.51 23.68 9.69
CA ARG A 105 -3.10 24.35 10.92
C ARG A 105 -1.66 24.83 10.78
N ARG A 106 -1.46 26.14 10.87
CA ARG A 106 -0.14 26.78 10.98
C ARG A 106 -0.11 27.62 12.24
N ASP A 107 0.69 27.21 13.22
CA ASP A 107 0.72 27.78 14.57
C ASP A 107 -0.68 27.77 15.25
N ALA A 108 -1.29 28.94 15.45
CA ALA A 108 -2.63 29.11 16.02
C ALA A 108 -3.74 29.33 14.97
N ASP A 109 -3.40 29.42 13.68
CA ASP A 109 -4.33 29.77 12.60
C ASP A 109 -4.76 28.54 11.79
N LEU A 110 -6.04 28.50 11.39
CA LEU A 110 -6.57 27.57 10.39
C LEU A 110 -6.65 28.28 9.03
N ILE A 111 -5.99 27.71 8.03
CA ILE A 111 -5.86 28.24 6.66
C ILE A 111 -6.59 27.29 5.71
N GLU A 112 -7.45 27.82 4.85
CA GLU A 112 -8.08 27.03 3.80
C GLU A 112 -7.06 26.65 2.69
N PRO A 113 -7.30 25.59 1.89
CA PRO A 113 -6.42 25.21 0.77
C PRO A 113 -6.20 26.31 -0.28
N SER A 114 -7.01 27.38 -0.25
CA SER A 114 -6.86 28.60 -1.07
C SER A 114 -5.78 29.57 -0.58
N GLY A 115 -5.22 29.36 0.62
CA GLY A 115 -4.30 30.28 1.29
C GLY A 115 -4.99 31.38 2.11
N GLN A 116 -6.33 31.38 2.22
CA GLN A 116 -7.10 32.35 3.00
C GLN A 116 -7.14 31.96 4.48
N LYS A 117 -6.85 32.91 5.39
CA LYS A 117 -7.06 32.76 6.84
C LYS A 117 -8.55 32.80 7.16
N ARG A 118 -9.05 31.86 7.96
CA ARG A 118 -10.48 31.81 8.29
C ARG A 118 -10.80 32.70 9.50
N PHE A 119 -11.72 33.65 9.31
CA PHE A 119 -12.51 34.26 10.38
C PHE A 119 -13.92 33.66 10.34
N GLU A 120 -14.53 33.40 11.50
CA GLU A 120 -15.88 32.81 11.60
C GLU A 120 -16.94 33.76 11.04
N PHE A 121 -17.42 33.50 9.82
CA PHE A 121 -18.72 33.95 9.34
C PHE A 121 -19.35 32.90 8.42
N GLU A 122 -20.67 32.75 8.54
CA GLU A 122 -21.53 31.79 7.85
C GLU A 122 -21.82 32.13 6.37
N SER A 123 -22.22 31.06 5.65
CA SER A 123 -22.87 30.98 4.33
C SER A 123 -21.96 31.20 3.11
N ASP A 124 -22.12 30.54 1.96
CA ASP A 124 -23.24 29.81 1.38
C ASP A 124 -22.77 28.69 0.41
N ARG A 125 -23.74 27.84 0.06
CA ARG A 125 -23.67 26.69 -0.86
C ARG A 125 -23.02 27.04 -2.22
N ALA A 126 -22.22 26.10 -2.73
CA ALA A 126 -21.87 26.01 -4.14
C ALA A 126 -22.48 24.73 -4.72
N ASP A 127 -23.16 24.90 -5.85
CA ASP A 127 -23.87 23.87 -6.60
C ASP A 127 -22.91 22.77 -7.10
N ASP A 128 -23.20 21.52 -6.73
CA ASP A 128 -22.57 20.34 -7.32
C ASP A 128 -23.21 20.08 -8.71
N GLU A 129 -22.63 20.66 -9.76
CA GLU A 129 -22.81 20.12 -11.11
C GLU A 129 -22.09 18.76 -11.20
N ALA A 130 -22.87 17.69 -11.07
CA ALA A 130 -22.40 16.34 -11.34
C ALA A 130 -21.89 16.25 -12.80
N PRO A 131 -20.61 15.90 -13.04
CA PRO A 131 -20.14 15.71 -14.40
C PRO A 131 -20.76 14.44 -15.00
N GLN A 132 -21.37 14.63 -16.17
CA GLN A 132 -21.73 13.68 -17.24
C GLN A 132 -21.65 12.19 -16.90
N THR A 133 -22.80 11.51 -17.00
CA THR A 133 -23.03 10.07 -16.84
C THR A 133 -21.87 9.21 -17.34
N ILE A 134 -20.96 8.84 -16.43
CA ILE A 134 -19.92 7.85 -16.68
C ILE A 134 -20.65 6.52 -16.85
N LEU A 135 -20.47 5.84 -17.98
CA LEU A 135 -20.96 4.47 -18.17
C LEU A 135 -20.37 3.61 -17.04
N SER A 136 -21.18 2.74 -16.44
CA SER A 136 -20.64 1.80 -15.45
C SER A 136 -19.55 0.92 -16.10
N PRO A 137 -18.58 0.37 -15.34
CA PRO A 137 -17.52 -0.48 -15.88
C PRO A 137 -18.03 -1.55 -16.84
N ALA A 138 -19.12 -2.24 -16.46
CA ALA A 138 -19.79 -3.22 -17.30
C ALA A 138 -20.37 -2.64 -18.61
N GLN A 139 -21.01 -1.47 -18.56
CA GLN A 139 -21.54 -0.81 -19.77
C GLN A 139 -20.41 -0.30 -20.68
N PHE A 140 -19.34 0.22 -20.09
CA PHE A 140 -18.15 0.66 -20.80
C PHE A 140 -17.49 -0.49 -21.57
N LEU A 141 -17.34 -1.65 -20.92
CA LEU A 141 -16.81 -2.86 -21.54
C LEU A 141 -17.73 -3.41 -22.63
N ALA A 142 -19.04 -3.47 -22.37
CA ALA A 142 -20.02 -3.96 -23.32
C ALA A 142 -20.08 -3.11 -24.61
N ALA A 143 -19.78 -1.81 -24.51
CA ALA A 143 -19.68 -0.91 -25.66
C ALA A 143 -18.42 -1.13 -26.52
N GLY A 144 -17.51 -2.03 -26.12
CA GLY A 144 -16.26 -2.31 -26.84
C GLY A 144 -15.19 -1.22 -26.68
N ASN A 145 -15.39 -0.28 -25.75
CA ASN A 145 -14.52 0.88 -25.57
C ASN A 145 -13.14 0.54 -25.01
N ALA A 146 -12.97 -0.62 -24.36
CA ALA A 146 -11.67 -1.02 -23.80
C ALA A 146 -10.58 -1.15 -24.87
N ASN A 147 -10.93 -1.65 -26.07
CA ASN A 147 -9.95 -1.88 -27.14
C ASN A 147 -9.39 -0.58 -27.74
N SER A 148 -10.13 0.54 -27.62
CA SER A 148 -9.72 1.85 -28.12
C SER A 148 -9.18 2.77 -27.01
N THR A 149 -9.25 2.34 -25.75
CA THR A 149 -8.83 3.15 -24.60
C THR A 149 -7.39 2.80 -24.21
N PRO A 150 -6.52 3.80 -23.98
CA PRO A 150 -5.16 3.54 -23.51
C PRO A 150 -5.17 2.74 -22.21
N ALA A 151 -4.30 1.73 -22.11
CA ALA A 151 -4.22 0.89 -20.92
C ALA A 151 -3.89 1.69 -19.64
N SER A 152 -3.15 2.79 -19.76
CA SER A 152 -2.90 3.72 -18.64
C SER A 152 -4.16 4.40 -18.11
N ALA A 153 -5.15 4.68 -18.97
CA ALA A 153 -6.43 5.25 -18.55
C ALA A 153 -7.30 4.19 -17.87
N LEU A 154 -7.35 2.96 -18.41
CA LEU A 154 -8.03 1.83 -17.76
C LEU A 154 -7.43 1.52 -16.38
N LEU A 155 -6.10 1.63 -16.24
CA LEU A 155 -5.40 1.48 -14.99
C LEU A 155 -5.77 2.60 -13.99
N ALA A 156 -5.80 3.86 -14.44
CA ALA A 156 -6.21 4.97 -13.59
C ALA A 156 -7.63 4.77 -13.06
N TRP A 157 -8.57 4.39 -13.92
CA TRP A 157 -9.95 4.09 -13.50
C TRP A 157 -10.04 2.90 -12.56
N SER A 158 -9.23 1.85 -12.78
CA SER A 158 -9.15 0.71 -11.86
C SER A 158 -8.79 1.17 -10.44
N LEU A 159 -7.78 2.04 -10.31
CA LEU A 159 -7.34 2.56 -9.02
C LEU A 159 -8.36 3.49 -8.38
N GLU A 160 -9.12 4.24 -9.17
CA GLU A 160 -10.21 5.12 -8.67
C GLU A 160 -11.37 4.27 -8.11
N LEU A 161 -11.83 3.28 -8.89
CA LEU A 161 -12.92 2.38 -8.47
C LEU A 161 -12.55 1.59 -7.21
N ASP A 162 -11.31 1.12 -7.09
CA ASP A 162 -10.83 0.39 -5.90
C ASP A 162 -10.92 1.26 -4.63
N GLU A 163 -10.61 2.56 -4.76
CA GLU A 163 -10.70 3.49 -3.63
C GLU A 163 -12.14 3.88 -3.27
N GLU A 164 -13.04 3.90 -4.26
CA GLU A 164 -14.48 4.06 -4.05
C GLU A 164 -15.13 2.79 -3.45
N GLY A 165 -14.37 1.69 -3.37
CA GLY A 165 -14.83 0.41 -2.85
C GLY A 165 -15.53 -0.46 -3.89
N ASP A 166 -15.60 -0.02 -5.16
CA ASP A 166 -16.05 -0.87 -6.27
C ASP A 166 -14.90 -1.79 -6.74
N LEU A 167 -14.59 -2.77 -5.88
CA LEU A 167 -13.54 -3.74 -6.14
C LEU A 167 -13.80 -4.56 -7.42
N VAL A 168 -15.07 -4.83 -7.73
CA VAL A 168 -15.45 -5.60 -8.93
C VAL A 168 -15.16 -4.79 -10.19
N GLY A 169 -15.63 -3.54 -10.24
CA GLY A 169 -15.35 -2.62 -11.35
C GLY A 169 -13.85 -2.38 -11.52
N ALA A 170 -13.12 -2.22 -10.40
CA ALA A 170 -11.67 -2.05 -10.42
C ALA A 170 -10.96 -3.22 -11.11
N MET A 171 -11.33 -4.46 -10.75
CA MET A 171 -10.76 -5.66 -11.35
C MET A 171 -11.14 -5.82 -12.83
N GLU A 172 -12.35 -5.44 -13.21
CA GLU A 172 -12.80 -5.44 -14.62
C GLU A 172 -11.94 -4.50 -15.47
N MET A 173 -11.69 -3.28 -15.00
CA MET A 173 -10.82 -2.33 -15.69
C MET A 173 -9.38 -2.82 -15.79
N LEU A 174 -8.85 -3.44 -14.73
CA LEU A 174 -7.49 -3.98 -14.74
C LEU A 174 -7.35 -5.18 -15.68
N ARG A 175 -8.35 -6.06 -15.74
CA ARG A 175 -8.41 -7.17 -16.71
C ARG A 175 -8.48 -6.64 -18.15
N ALA A 176 -9.24 -5.58 -18.38
CA ALA A 176 -9.30 -4.93 -19.70
C ALA A 176 -7.96 -4.30 -20.09
N ALA A 177 -7.26 -3.65 -19.15
CA ALA A 177 -5.92 -3.10 -19.37
C ALA A 177 -4.91 -4.20 -19.77
N LEU A 178 -4.92 -5.33 -19.06
CA LEU A 178 -4.11 -6.51 -19.37
C LEU A 178 -4.46 -7.11 -20.75
N ALA A 179 -5.75 -7.17 -21.11
CA ALA A 179 -6.18 -7.68 -22.41
C ALA A 179 -5.72 -6.79 -23.57
N ALA A 180 -5.71 -5.46 -23.37
CA ALA A 180 -5.32 -4.49 -24.39
C ALA A 180 -3.80 -4.38 -24.59
N ASN A 181 -3.01 -4.48 -23.50
CA ASN A 181 -1.57 -4.21 -23.53
C ASN A 181 -0.68 -5.45 -23.37
N GLY A 182 -1.28 -6.61 -23.14
CA GLY A 182 -0.56 -7.85 -22.85
C GLY A 182 -0.20 -8.04 -21.37
N PRO A 183 0.47 -9.15 -21.04
CA PRO A 183 0.80 -9.50 -19.66
C PRO A 183 1.78 -8.49 -19.04
N SER A 184 1.54 -8.13 -17.78
CA SER A 184 2.38 -7.24 -16.98
C SER A 184 2.51 -7.79 -15.58
N ALA A 185 3.75 -7.89 -15.07
CA ALA A 185 4.02 -8.39 -13.73
C ALA A 185 3.34 -7.52 -12.65
N GLU A 186 3.49 -6.20 -12.77
CA GLU A 186 2.88 -5.21 -11.87
C GLU A 186 1.36 -5.30 -11.85
N TRP A 187 0.72 -5.40 -13.02
CA TRP A 187 -0.74 -5.42 -13.10
C TRP A 187 -1.31 -6.78 -12.70
N SER A 188 -0.55 -7.86 -12.91
CA SER A 188 -0.90 -9.19 -12.39
C SER A 188 -0.82 -9.21 -10.87
N PHE A 189 0.21 -8.60 -10.28
CA PHE A 189 0.34 -8.43 -8.84
C PHE A 189 -0.82 -7.61 -8.26
N GLN A 190 -1.16 -6.45 -8.85
CA GLN A 190 -2.30 -5.64 -8.39
C GLN A 190 -3.63 -6.39 -8.49
N LEU A 191 -3.84 -7.15 -9.57
CA LEU A 191 -5.03 -7.99 -9.70
C LEU A 191 -5.06 -9.11 -8.65
N ALA A 192 -3.91 -9.68 -8.30
CA ALA A 192 -3.78 -10.66 -7.23
C ALA A 192 -4.17 -10.07 -5.87
N GLU A 193 -3.71 -8.86 -5.55
CA GLU A 193 -4.10 -8.15 -4.32
C GLU A 193 -5.61 -7.90 -4.24
N MET A 194 -6.23 -7.50 -5.36
CA MET A 194 -7.67 -7.30 -5.43
C MET A 194 -8.44 -8.61 -5.24
N LEU A 195 -8.00 -9.69 -5.88
CA LEU A 195 -8.60 -11.03 -5.75
C LEU A 195 -8.47 -11.58 -4.33
N TYR A 196 -7.31 -11.36 -3.70
CA TYR A 196 -7.07 -11.71 -2.30
C TYR A 196 -8.06 -10.99 -1.38
N ARG A 197 -8.24 -9.67 -1.55
CA ARG A 197 -9.23 -8.88 -0.79
C ARG A 197 -10.67 -9.31 -1.05
N GLN A 198 -10.97 -9.80 -2.25
CA GLN A 198 -12.27 -10.38 -2.58
C GLN A 198 -12.50 -11.76 -1.92
N GLY A 199 -11.44 -12.41 -1.43
CA GLY A 199 -11.46 -13.76 -0.86
C GLY A 199 -11.32 -14.87 -1.91
N ASP A 200 -11.07 -14.55 -3.18
CA ASP A 200 -10.79 -15.54 -4.22
C ASP A 200 -9.30 -15.92 -4.19
N LEU A 201 -8.92 -16.64 -3.13
CA LEU A 201 -7.54 -17.08 -2.89
C LEU A 201 -6.98 -17.91 -4.04
N PRO A 202 -7.72 -18.86 -4.66
CA PRO A 202 -7.23 -19.59 -5.83
C PRO A 202 -6.90 -18.68 -7.01
N ALA A 203 -7.75 -17.71 -7.35
CA ALA A 203 -7.47 -16.79 -8.44
C ALA A 203 -6.32 -15.83 -8.10
N ALA A 204 -6.21 -15.38 -6.84
CA ALA A 204 -5.09 -14.57 -6.38
C ALA A 204 -3.76 -15.32 -6.54
N ARG A 205 -3.70 -16.59 -6.14
CA ARG A 205 -2.55 -17.48 -6.32
C ARG A 205 -2.09 -17.53 -7.79
N GLU A 206 -3.01 -17.78 -8.72
CA GLU A 206 -2.66 -17.83 -10.16
C GLU A 206 -2.07 -16.50 -10.64
N ARG A 207 -2.59 -15.37 -10.16
CA ARG A 207 -2.09 -14.04 -10.55
C ARG A 207 -0.74 -13.70 -9.92
N TYR A 208 -0.45 -14.18 -8.72
CA TYR A 208 0.89 -14.09 -8.15
C TYR A 208 1.89 -14.94 -8.95
N TYR A 209 1.54 -16.16 -9.37
CA TYR A 209 2.40 -16.96 -10.25
C TYR A 209 2.74 -16.23 -11.53
N VAL A 210 1.73 -15.67 -12.22
CA VAL A 210 1.95 -14.89 -13.44
C VAL A 210 2.87 -13.68 -13.18
N ALA A 211 2.70 -12.99 -12.05
CA ALA A 211 3.57 -11.87 -11.70
C ALA A 211 5.04 -12.29 -11.55
N ILE A 212 5.29 -13.45 -10.92
CA ILE A 212 6.62 -14.02 -10.69
C ILE A 212 7.23 -14.58 -12.00
N GLU A 213 6.41 -15.21 -12.85
CA GLU A 213 6.85 -15.71 -14.17
C GLU A 213 7.29 -14.58 -15.11
N LEU A 214 6.61 -13.43 -15.04
CA LEU A 214 6.95 -12.25 -15.84
C LEU A 214 8.12 -11.46 -15.26
N ASP A 215 8.35 -11.56 -13.95
CA ASP A 215 9.42 -10.87 -13.25
C ASP A 215 9.92 -11.71 -12.06
N GLU A 216 11.02 -12.43 -12.30
CA GLU A 216 11.67 -13.25 -11.29
C GLU A 216 12.33 -12.43 -10.18
N ASP A 217 12.36 -11.10 -10.21
CA ASP A 217 12.84 -10.28 -9.09
C ASP A 217 11.68 -9.69 -8.26
N PHE A 218 10.44 -10.09 -8.52
CA PHE A 218 9.26 -9.64 -7.78
C PHE A 218 9.13 -10.36 -6.41
N VAL A 219 10.04 -10.04 -5.49
CA VAL A 219 10.14 -10.63 -4.16
C VAL A 219 8.85 -10.48 -3.35
N GLU A 220 8.19 -9.31 -3.44
CA GLU A 220 6.93 -9.06 -2.74
C GLU A 220 5.80 -9.98 -3.26
N ALA A 221 5.77 -10.30 -4.55
CA ALA A 221 4.81 -11.25 -5.13
C ALA A 221 5.06 -12.67 -4.61
N ARG A 222 6.32 -13.10 -4.44
CA ARG A 222 6.66 -14.41 -3.86
C ARG A 222 6.22 -14.52 -2.40
N ALA A 223 6.47 -13.49 -1.60
CA ALA A 223 6.06 -13.52 -0.19
C ALA A 223 4.54 -13.53 -0.03
N ASN A 224 3.82 -12.72 -0.83
CA ASN A 224 2.36 -12.73 -0.83
C ASN A 224 1.80 -14.07 -1.34
N LEU A 225 2.41 -14.67 -2.36
CA LEU A 225 2.07 -16.03 -2.80
C LEU A 225 2.21 -17.03 -1.65
N GLY A 226 3.30 -16.95 -0.88
CA GLY A 226 3.52 -17.78 0.30
C GLY A 226 2.38 -17.64 1.33
N CYS A 227 1.96 -16.42 1.63
CA CYS A 227 0.83 -16.16 2.52
C CYS A 227 -0.48 -16.75 2.00
N VAL A 228 -0.81 -16.54 0.71
CA VAL A 228 -2.01 -17.11 0.09
C VAL A 228 -1.99 -18.64 0.09
N LEU A 229 -0.83 -19.25 -0.19
CA LEU A 229 -0.68 -20.70 -0.15
C LEU A 229 -0.87 -21.25 1.28
N ALA A 230 -0.39 -20.54 2.29
CA ALA A 230 -0.60 -20.92 3.69
C ALA A 230 -2.09 -20.89 4.06
N GLU A 231 -2.82 -19.83 3.67
CA GLU A 231 -4.27 -19.73 3.88
C GLU A 231 -5.07 -20.80 3.13
N LEU A 232 -4.57 -21.23 1.96
CA LEU A 232 -5.13 -22.35 1.19
C LEU A 232 -4.77 -23.73 1.77
N GLY A 233 -4.00 -23.80 2.86
CA GLY A 233 -3.51 -25.04 3.48
C GLY A 233 -2.42 -25.76 2.69
N GLN A 234 -1.83 -25.11 1.67
CA GLN A 234 -0.75 -25.64 0.83
C GLN A 234 0.61 -25.33 1.45
N ARG A 235 0.85 -25.88 2.65
CA ARG A 235 1.98 -25.53 3.52
C ARG A 235 3.34 -25.68 2.87
N GLU A 236 3.62 -26.80 2.20
CA GLU A 236 4.93 -27.06 1.61
C GLU A 236 5.25 -26.05 0.49
N LEU A 237 4.23 -25.67 -0.28
CA LEU A 237 4.37 -24.66 -1.33
C LEU A 237 4.52 -23.26 -0.72
N ALA A 238 3.85 -22.97 0.40
CA ALA A 238 3.97 -21.71 1.11
C ALA A 238 5.39 -21.49 1.66
N VAL A 239 5.98 -22.51 2.28
CA VAL A 239 7.39 -22.50 2.73
C VAL A 239 8.31 -22.25 1.55
N ALA A 240 8.17 -23.02 0.45
CA ALA A 240 9.01 -22.87 -0.72
C ALA A 240 8.93 -21.46 -1.36
N ALA A 241 7.74 -20.85 -1.38
CA ALA A 241 7.56 -19.49 -1.89
C ALA A 241 8.25 -18.44 -1.02
N LEU A 242 8.17 -18.56 0.31
CA LEU A 242 8.82 -17.67 1.26
C LEU A 242 10.35 -17.83 1.27
N GLU A 243 10.84 -19.07 1.22
CA GLU A 243 12.26 -19.35 1.05
C GLU A 243 12.79 -18.79 -0.28
N GLY A 244 11.99 -18.89 -1.35
CA GLY A 244 12.29 -18.26 -2.63
C GLY A 244 12.39 -16.74 -2.51
N ALA A 245 11.47 -16.08 -1.80
CA ALA A 245 11.55 -14.65 -1.54
C ALA A 245 12.85 -14.26 -0.82
N ILE A 246 13.24 -15.03 0.20
CA ILE A 246 14.49 -14.85 0.97
C ILE A 246 15.73 -15.12 0.12
N MET A 247 15.69 -16.11 -0.78
CA MET A 247 16.82 -16.41 -1.67
C MET A 247 17.11 -15.25 -2.63
N HIS A 248 16.07 -14.60 -3.16
CA HIS A 248 16.22 -13.44 -4.04
C HIS A 248 16.57 -12.16 -3.26
N HIS A 249 15.99 -11.98 -2.07
CA HIS A 249 16.31 -10.85 -1.19
C HIS A 249 16.48 -11.30 0.27
N PRO A 250 17.71 -11.64 0.69
CA PRO A 250 18.00 -12.10 2.06
C PRO A 250 17.79 -11.03 3.15
N GLY A 251 17.59 -9.78 2.75
CA GLY A 251 17.27 -8.66 3.65
C GLY A 251 15.78 -8.37 3.78
N TYR A 252 14.91 -9.15 3.12
CA TYR A 252 13.47 -8.90 3.15
C TYR A 252 12.84 -9.43 4.45
N ALA A 253 12.76 -8.55 5.45
CA ALA A 253 12.27 -8.88 6.79
C ALA A 253 10.87 -9.53 6.79
N ASP A 254 9.94 -9.04 5.98
CA ASP A 254 8.56 -9.56 5.94
C ASP A 254 8.51 -11.05 5.55
N ALA A 255 9.39 -11.51 4.65
CA ALA A 255 9.47 -12.93 4.31
C ALA A 255 9.99 -13.79 5.47
N HIS A 256 10.97 -13.30 6.23
CA HIS A 256 11.43 -13.97 7.46
C HIS A 256 10.31 -14.04 8.51
N TYR A 257 9.56 -12.95 8.71
CA TYR A 257 8.41 -12.92 9.62
C TYR A 257 7.35 -13.97 9.25
N HIS A 258 6.91 -13.97 7.99
CA HIS A 258 5.88 -14.90 7.52
C HIS A 258 6.35 -16.36 7.56
N LEU A 259 7.62 -16.64 7.23
CA LEU A 259 8.16 -17.99 7.31
C LEU A 259 8.28 -18.47 8.75
N ALA A 260 8.72 -17.62 9.67
CA ALA A 260 8.81 -17.98 11.09
C ALA A 260 7.43 -18.33 11.66
N ARG A 261 6.41 -17.51 11.39
CA ARG A 261 5.02 -17.81 11.78
C ARG A 261 4.51 -19.11 11.18
N LEU A 262 4.73 -19.30 9.88
CA LEU A 262 4.32 -20.52 9.19
C LEU A 262 5.05 -21.75 9.73
N LEU A 263 6.26 -21.65 10.26
CA LEU A 263 6.98 -22.78 10.87
C LEU A 263 6.49 -23.07 12.30
N ASP A 264 6.15 -22.02 13.06
CA ASP A 264 5.58 -22.13 14.41
C ASP A 264 4.20 -22.83 14.41
N GLU A 265 3.32 -22.50 13.45
CA GLU A 265 1.96 -23.06 13.33
C GLU A 265 1.92 -24.58 13.05
N THR A 266 3.09 -25.16 12.95
CA THR A 266 3.41 -26.20 11.99
C THR A 266 4.40 -27.19 12.62
N GLY A 267 4.99 -26.80 13.75
CA GLY A 267 5.74 -27.63 14.68
C GLY A 267 7.25 -27.56 14.51
N ASP A 268 7.74 -26.77 13.56
CA ASP A 268 9.15 -26.68 13.18
C ASP A 268 9.87 -25.54 13.93
N GLY A 269 9.71 -25.49 15.25
CA GLY A 269 10.11 -24.36 16.09
C GLY A 269 11.61 -23.99 16.03
N SER A 270 12.50 -24.95 15.78
CA SER A 270 13.94 -24.66 15.64
C SER A 270 14.28 -23.88 14.36
N GLN A 271 13.58 -24.16 13.26
CA GLN A 271 13.72 -23.37 12.04
C GLN A 271 13.03 -22.01 12.21
N ALA A 272 11.86 -21.98 12.86
CA ALA A 272 11.16 -20.73 13.17
C ALA A 272 12.05 -19.76 13.97
N GLU A 273 12.76 -20.24 14.99
CA GLU A 273 13.69 -19.45 15.81
C GLU A 273 14.74 -18.72 14.96
N THR A 274 15.32 -19.40 13.97
CA THR A 274 16.31 -18.81 13.06
C THR A 274 15.71 -17.64 12.27
N HIS A 275 14.47 -17.79 11.77
CA HIS A 275 13.81 -16.73 11.03
C HIS A 275 13.31 -15.59 11.93
N TRP A 276 12.89 -15.88 13.16
CA TRP A 276 12.55 -14.87 14.16
C TRP A 276 13.76 -14.01 14.55
N GLN A 277 14.91 -14.63 14.82
CA GLN A 277 16.17 -13.91 15.09
C GLN A 277 16.52 -13.00 13.91
N ARG A 278 16.47 -13.55 12.69
CA ARG A 278 16.80 -12.79 11.48
C ARG A 278 15.85 -11.62 11.23
N PHE A 279 14.56 -11.80 11.51
CA PHE A 279 13.57 -10.72 11.41
C PHE A 279 13.87 -9.56 12.37
N VAL A 280 14.18 -9.85 13.64
CA VAL A 280 14.51 -8.82 14.65
C VAL A 280 15.82 -8.09 14.30
N GLU A 281 16.81 -8.79 13.74
CA GLU A 281 18.05 -8.17 13.24
C GLU A 281 17.78 -7.19 12.09
N LEU A 282 16.91 -7.57 11.15
CA LEU A 282 16.62 -6.79 9.95
C LEU A 282 15.67 -5.62 10.23
N ALA A 283 14.69 -5.81 11.11
CA ALA A 283 13.63 -4.85 11.37
C ALA A 283 13.33 -4.72 12.88
N PRO A 284 14.29 -4.22 13.68
CA PRO A 284 14.13 -4.11 15.14
C PRO A 284 13.02 -3.15 15.58
N ASP A 285 12.62 -2.23 14.70
CA ASP A 285 11.54 -1.27 14.94
C ASP A 285 10.23 -1.64 14.23
N SER A 286 10.15 -2.86 13.69
CA SER A 286 8.92 -3.35 13.08
C SER A 286 7.78 -3.37 14.10
N PRO A 287 6.53 -3.08 13.68
CA PRO A 287 5.36 -3.27 14.54
C PRO A 287 5.22 -4.71 15.08
N TRP A 288 5.84 -5.70 14.42
CA TRP A 288 5.81 -7.10 14.86
C TRP A 288 7.08 -7.54 15.62
N ALA A 289 7.99 -6.63 15.95
CA ALA A 289 9.22 -6.96 16.67
C ALA A 289 8.96 -7.54 18.07
N GLU A 290 7.95 -7.02 18.78
CA GLU A 290 7.57 -7.54 20.11
C GLU A 290 7.07 -8.98 20.03
N GLU A 291 6.25 -9.32 19.03
CA GLU A 291 5.81 -10.69 18.79
C GLU A 291 7.02 -11.62 18.58
N ALA A 292 7.95 -11.22 17.72
CA ALA A 292 9.14 -12.00 17.42
C ALA A 292 10.00 -12.25 18.68
N LEU A 293 10.19 -11.23 19.51
CA LEU A 293 10.95 -11.37 20.77
C LEU A 293 10.28 -12.34 21.74
N GLN A 294 8.95 -12.25 21.89
CA GLN A 294 8.19 -13.18 22.74
C GLN A 294 8.33 -14.63 22.26
N ARG A 295 8.33 -14.86 20.94
CA ARG A 295 8.54 -16.21 20.36
C ARG A 295 9.92 -16.78 20.67
N LEU A 296 10.96 -15.95 20.59
CA LEU A 296 12.33 -16.34 20.92
C LEU A 296 12.52 -16.66 22.41
N GLU A 297 11.89 -15.89 23.30
CA GLU A 297 11.89 -16.16 24.74
C GLU A 297 11.19 -17.48 25.07
N ALA A 298 10.05 -17.75 24.42
CA ALA A 298 9.30 -18.99 24.59
C ALA A 298 10.07 -20.23 24.11
N ALA A 299 10.86 -20.11 23.03
CA ALA A 299 11.71 -21.21 22.54
C ALA A 299 12.91 -21.51 23.46
N SER A 300 13.33 -20.53 24.28
CA SER A 300 14.46 -20.65 25.20
C SER A 300 14.12 -21.26 26.56
N THR A 301 12.82 -21.52 26.83
CA THR A 301 12.29 -21.99 28.12
C THR A 301 11.89 -23.46 28.07
#